data_AF-A0A842YJX1-F1
#
_entry.id   AF-A0A842YJX1-F1
#
_cell.length_a   1.000
_cell.length_b   1.000
_cell.length_c   1.000
_cell.angle_alpha   90.00
_cell.angle_beta   90.00
_cell.angle_gamma   90.00
#
_symmetry.space_group_name_H-M   'P 1'
#
loop_
_entity.id
_entity.type
_entity.pdbx_description
1 polymer ?
#
loop_
_entity_poly.entity_id
_entity_poly.type
_entity_poly.pdbx_seq_one_letter_code
_entity_poly.pdbx_strand_id
1 'polypeptide(L)' 'PYTEVYEALMSQGVIISKQGNILGNMNCLRVTVAPRTLLWRFIEALREATK' A
#
# COMPACT_ATOMS: atom_id res chain seq x y z
N PRO A 1 -4.48 8.33 -7.76
CA PRO A 1 -5.27 7.08 -7.96
C PRO A 1 -4.68 5.85 -7.23
N TYR A 2 -5.46 4.79 -6.94
CA TYR A 2 -4.95 3.63 -6.17
C TYR A 2 -3.74 2.95 -6.82
N THR A 3 -3.69 2.96 -8.17
CA THR A 3 -2.56 2.46 -8.96
C THR A 3 -1.28 3.26 -8.67
N GLU A 4 -1.39 4.59 -8.58
CA GLU A 4 -0.24 5.46 -8.27
C GLU A 4 0.27 5.22 -6.85
N VAL A 5 -0.64 5.09 -5.87
CA VAL A 5 -0.26 4.75 -4.49
C VAL A 5 0.44 3.40 -4.44
N TYR A 6 -0.05 2.41 -5.18
CA TYR A 6 0.61 1.11 -5.28
C TYR A 6 2.01 1.23 -5.88
N GLU A 7 2.16 1.92 -7.01
CA GLU A 7 3.44 2.06 -7.70
C GLU A 7 4.46 2.83 -6.84
N ALA A 8 4.01 3.88 -6.15
CA ALA A 8 4.83 4.65 -5.21
C ALA A 8 5.27 3.82 -3.99
N LEU A 9 4.43 2.93 -3.47
CA LEU A 9 4.84 2.02 -2.39
C LEU A 9 5.83 0.97 -2.88
N MET A 10 5.60 0.40 -4.06
CA MET A 10 6.49 -0.58 -4.67
C MET A 10 7.88 0.00 -4.97
N SER A 11 7.96 1.24 -5.46
CA SER A 11 9.25 1.92 -5.73
C SER A 11 10.05 2.21 -4.46
N GLN A 12 9.38 2.36 -3.32
CA GLN A 12 10.00 2.49 -1.99
C GLN A 12 10.38 1.14 -1.35
N GLY A 13 10.21 0.04 -2.08
CA GLY A 13 10.48 -1.32 -1.61
C GLY A 13 9.46 -1.83 -0.59
N VAL A 14 8.26 -1.26 -0.56
CA VAL A 14 7.15 -1.67 0.31
C VAL A 14 6.19 -2.54 -0.49
N ILE A 15 6.30 -3.85 -0.30
CA ILE A 15 5.55 -4.85 -1.09
C ILE A 15 4.15 -5.01 -0.51
N ILE A 16 3.15 -4.71 -1.32
CA ILE A 16 1.72 -4.87 -1.00
C ILE A 16 1.00 -5.60 -2.15
N SER A 17 -0.20 -6.11 -1.90
CA SER A 17 -1.00 -6.78 -2.94
C SER A 17 -2.09 -5.86 -3.48
N LYS A 18 -2.20 -5.73 -4.80
CA LYS A 18 -3.43 -5.20 -5.42
C LYS A 18 -4.56 -6.19 -5.18
N GLN A 19 -5.66 -5.71 -4.65
CA GLN A 19 -6.91 -6.46 -4.63
C GLN A 19 -7.84 -5.69 -5.57
N GLY A 20 -8.10 -6.24 -6.75
CA GLY A 20 -8.90 -5.58 -7.78
C GLY A 20 -10.32 -5.28 -7.28
N ASN A 21 -11.28 -6.15 -7.62
CA ASN A 21 -12.66 -6.00 -7.19
C ASN A 21 -12.91 -6.80 -5.89
N ILE A 22 -13.06 -6.11 -4.77
CA ILE A 22 -13.61 -6.69 -3.53
C ILE A 22 -15.02 -6.13 -3.32
N LEU A 23 -16.04 -6.97 -3.48
CA LEU A 23 -17.45 -6.63 -3.20
C LEU A 23 -17.93 -5.34 -3.89
N GLY A 24 -17.46 -5.07 -5.11
CA GLY A 24 -17.78 -3.86 -5.88
C GLY A 24 -16.78 -2.71 -5.70
N ASN A 25 -15.86 -2.79 -4.74
CA ASN A 25 -14.79 -1.81 -4.58
C ASN A 25 -13.58 -2.19 -5.42
N MET A 26 -13.28 -1.38 -6.45
CA MET A 26 -12.19 -1.64 -7.41
C MET A 26 -10.83 -1.05 -7.01
N ASN A 27 -10.74 -0.39 -5.84
CA ASN A 27 -9.61 0.43 -5.43
C ASN A 27 -8.98 -0.07 -4.12
N CYS A 28 -8.88 -1.39 -3.95
CA CYS A 28 -8.41 -1.98 -2.70
C CYS A 28 -6.94 -2.40 -2.78
N LEU A 29 -6.21 -2.11 -1.72
CA LEU A 29 -4.85 -2.62 -1.49
C LEU A 29 -4.87 -3.46 -0.24
N ARG A 30 -4.26 -4.65 -0.29
CA ARG A 30 -4.09 -5.52 0.88
C ARG A 30 -2.67 -5.40 1.40
N VAL A 31 -2.58 -5.13 2.69
CA VAL A 31 -1.33 -5.03 3.44
C VAL A 31 -1.28 -6.17 4.44
N THR A 32 -0.13 -6.84 4.53
CA THR A 32 0.10 -7.88 5.53
C THR A 32 0.48 -7.24 6.86
N VAL A 33 -0.15 -7.66 7.95
CA VAL A 33 0.24 -7.21 9.30
C VAL A 33 1.65 -7.69 9.60
N ALA A 34 2.52 -6.76 9.99
CA ALA A 34 3.94 -7.00 10.19
C ALA A 34 4.40 -6.46 11.56
N PRO A 35 5.58 -6.88 12.06
CA PRO A 35 6.19 -6.31 13.26
C PRO A 35 6.29 -4.79 13.21
N ARG A 36 6.30 -4.17 14.39
CA ARG A 36 6.21 -2.71 14.57
C ARG A 36 7.19 -1.91 13.70
N THR A 37 8.42 -2.38 13.54
CA THR A 37 9.45 -1.72 12.71
C THR A 37 9.06 -1.64 11.23
N LEU A 38 8.54 -2.74 10.67
CA LEU A 38 8.07 -2.79 9.28
C LEU A 38 6.76 -2.00 9.10
N LEU A 39 5.88 -2.05 10.11
CA LEU A 39 4.67 -1.24 10.11
C LEU A 39 4.98 0.26 10.05
N TRP A 40 5.94 0.75 10.83
CA TRP A 40 6.37 2.15 10.77
C TRP A 40 6.93 2.52 9.41
N ARG A 41 7.78 1.66 8.83
CA ARG A 41 8.29 1.87 7.47
C ARG A 41 7.15 1.96 6.45
N PHE A 42 6.13 1.11 6.56
CA PHE A 42 4.95 1.18 5.71
C PHE A 42 4.18 2.50 5.89
N ILE A 43 3.96 2.94 7.13
CA ILE A 43 3.22 4.17 7.43
C ILE A 43 3.92 5.39 6.82
N GLU A 44 5.24 5.51 6.97
CA GLU A 44 6.00 6.63 6.41
C GLU A 44 5.96 6.62 4.88
N ALA A 45 6.14 5.45 4.26
CA ALA A 45 6.06 5.32 2.80
C ALA A 45 4.65 5.64 2.26
N LEU A 46 3.60 5.24 2.98
CA LEU A 46 2.22 5.53 2.62
C LEU A 46 1.93 7.03 2.71
N ARG A 47 2.42 7.71 3.76
CA ARG A 47 2.27 9.17 3.89
C ARG A 47 2.90 9.90 2.71
N GLU A 48 4.07 9.47 2.26
CA GLU A 48 4.72 10.06 1.09
C GLU A 48 3.94 9.78 -0.20
N ALA A 49 3.45 8.55 -0.38
CA ALA A 49 2.70 8.13 -1.57
C ALA A 49 1.31 8.78 -1.72
N THR A 50 0.79 9.40 -0.67
CA THR A 50 -0.54 10.04 -0.66
C THR A 50 -0.50 11.57 -0.56
N LYS A 51 0.69 12.18 -0.66
CA LYS A 51 0.82 13.63 -0.85
C LYS A 51 0.34 14.01 -2.26
#